data_AF-G9NIZ3-F1
#
_entry.id   AF-G9NIZ3-F1
#
_cell.length_a   1.000
_cell.length_b   1.000
_cell.length_c   1.000
_cell.angle_alpha   90.00
_cell.angle_beta   90.00
_cell.angle_gamma   90.00
#
_symmetry.space_group_name_H-M   'P 1'
#
loop_
_entity.id
_entity.type
_entity.pdbx_description
1 polymer ?
#
loop_
_entity_poly.entity_id
_entity_poly.type
_entity_poly.pdbx_seq_one_letter_code
_entity_poly.pdbx_strand_id
1 'polypeptide(L)'
;METDEFHYFPKLPFEIRCLIWELCLPQRIVEEDAPFFLLDGNESRQACWALPTTYQNAQQPVIAMVNKEAQKIAKEHGRMIQMQESTNLDSIWVQPRKDVLHLNWTRMRYVACYGDPDAFRSPLAMFVWQAEELGMQPSVVAEILHPFSIKALLGGSSASESPSVDYVSVENNDLADTADCASHADRTDQHLNITMAAVSLHITRNAVLRSGLFGLLGDAPVQMVDFDDDNRLGQFHELFKQNAMDEEPEVPILFDTFQTFQFRTAVEMWTRQAEWMIFACMWQRAQQPIYTKGSETSIYIDEIGTKPSLAWLPELPEKVSIDMDEHSPNMDHPWVKKAFRIAPRLRPQIMVRYCTKKCYIKDRHLE
;
A
#
# COMPACT_ATOMS: atom_id res chain seq x y z
N MET A 1 17.57 -35.36 -28.13
CA MET A 1 16.34 -34.76 -27.59
C MET A 1 15.87 -35.69 -26.49
N GLU A 2 16.45 -35.55 -25.29
CA GLU A 2 15.88 -36.15 -24.09
C GLU A 2 14.65 -35.31 -23.74
N THR A 3 13.51 -35.96 -23.56
CA THR A 3 12.31 -35.31 -23.04
C THR A 3 12.60 -34.95 -21.59
N ASP A 4 12.82 -33.67 -21.30
CA ASP A 4 12.95 -33.09 -19.95
C ASP A 4 11.62 -33.17 -19.16
N GLU A 5 10.91 -34.29 -19.24
CA GLU A 5 9.74 -34.54 -18.41
C GLU A 5 10.19 -35.07 -17.05
N PHE A 6 9.91 -34.29 -16.00
CA PHE A 6 10.13 -34.72 -14.63
C PHE A 6 9.11 -35.81 -14.24
N HIS A 7 9.40 -37.07 -14.57
CA HIS A 7 8.48 -38.21 -14.39
C HIS A 7 8.30 -38.67 -12.93
N TYR A 8 9.02 -38.07 -11.97
CA TYR A 8 8.94 -38.47 -10.55
C TYR A 8 7.77 -37.82 -9.82
N PHE A 9 7.29 -36.65 -10.27
CA PHE A 9 6.19 -35.96 -9.60
C PHE A 9 4.94 -36.84 -9.43
N PRO A 10 4.44 -37.54 -10.47
CA PRO A 10 3.27 -38.41 -10.32
C PRO A 10 3.49 -39.63 -9.41
N LYS A 11 4.75 -39.98 -9.11
CA LYS A 11 5.10 -41.12 -8.24
C LYS A 11 5.12 -40.74 -6.76
N LEU A 12 5.06 -39.45 -6.42
CA LEU A 12 5.02 -38.98 -5.04
C LEU A 12 3.67 -39.33 -4.40
N PRO A 13 3.64 -39.60 -3.08
CA PRO A 13 2.39 -39.70 -2.33
C PRO A 13 1.52 -38.46 -2.54
N PHE A 14 0.21 -38.64 -2.49
CA PHE A 14 -0.76 -37.57 -2.77
C PHE A 14 -0.53 -36.36 -1.86
N GLU A 15 -0.28 -36.60 -0.57
CA GLU A 15 -0.04 -35.58 0.44
C GLU A 15 1.18 -34.71 0.07
N ILE A 16 2.25 -35.33 -0.44
CA ILE A 16 3.45 -34.61 -0.86
C ILE A 16 3.18 -33.76 -2.10
N ARG A 17 2.40 -34.27 -3.06
CA ARG A 17 2.02 -33.50 -4.25
C ARG A 17 1.15 -32.29 -3.88
N CYS A 18 0.19 -32.46 -2.96
CA CYS A 18 -0.61 -31.36 -2.43
C CYS A 18 0.26 -30.28 -1.78
N LEU A 19 1.21 -30.67 -0.92
CA LEU A 19 2.14 -29.72 -0.29
C LEU A 19 3.00 -28.99 -1.32
N ILE A 20 3.48 -29.68 -2.36
CA ILE A 20 4.22 -29.03 -3.45
C ILE A 20 3.34 -27.99 -4.14
N TRP A 21 2.09 -28.32 -4.46
CA TRP A 21 1.18 -27.36 -5.08
C TRP A 21 0.90 -26.16 -4.19
N GLU A 22 0.71 -26.37 -2.88
CA GLU A 22 0.49 -25.31 -1.90
C GLU A 22 1.69 -24.35 -1.81
N LEU A 23 2.91 -24.91 -1.77
CA LEU A 23 4.15 -24.13 -1.77
C LEU A 23 4.36 -23.37 -3.08
N CYS A 24 3.87 -23.89 -4.20
CA CYS A 24 3.94 -23.23 -5.50
C CYS A 24 2.89 -22.13 -5.68
N LEU A 25 1.86 -22.02 -4.81
CA LEU A 25 0.90 -20.92 -4.90
C LEU A 25 1.63 -19.57 -4.71
N PRO A 26 1.41 -18.60 -5.59
CA PRO A 26 2.09 -17.32 -5.49
C PRO A 26 1.65 -16.55 -4.24
N GLN A 27 2.54 -15.72 -3.70
CA GLN A 27 2.18 -14.67 -2.76
C GLN A 27 2.01 -13.39 -3.55
N ARG A 28 0.77 -12.92 -3.69
CA ARG A 28 0.45 -11.79 -4.57
C ARG A 28 0.12 -10.54 -3.78
N ILE A 29 0.40 -9.42 -4.42
CA ILE A 29 -0.12 -8.11 -4.02
C ILE A 29 -1.41 -7.94 -4.80
N VAL A 30 -2.55 -8.14 -4.14
CA VAL A 30 -3.86 -8.04 -4.78
C VAL A 30 -4.34 -6.61 -4.69
N GLU A 31 -4.62 -6.01 -5.84
CA GLU A 31 -4.99 -4.60 -5.93
C GLU A 31 -6.52 -4.49 -6.04
N GLU A 32 -7.15 -3.73 -5.14
CA GLU A 32 -8.59 -3.48 -5.21
C GLU A 32 -8.96 -2.49 -6.33
N ASP A 33 -8.05 -1.60 -6.66
CA ASP A 33 -8.19 -0.65 -7.74
C ASP A 33 -6.89 -0.46 -8.52
N ALA A 34 -7.01 0.17 -9.70
CA ALA A 34 -5.86 0.50 -10.51
C ALA A 34 -5.32 1.89 -10.15
N PRO A 35 -3.99 2.07 -10.07
CA PRO A 35 -3.41 3.37 -9.81
C PRO A 35 -3.67 4.29 -11.00
N PHE A 36 -4.02 5.54 -10.70
CA PHE A 36 -4.33 6.55 -11.70
C PHE A 36 -3.06 7.03 -12.42
N PHE A 37 -2.00 7.27 -11.65
CA PHE A 37 -0.62 7.44 -12.09
C PHE A 37 0.25 6.42 -11.36
N LEU A 38 1.42 6.08 -11.89
CA LEU A 38 2.33 5.11 -11.25
C LEU A 38 3.06 5.69 -10.03
N LEU A 39 2.31 6.37 -9.15
CA LEU A 39 2.74 6.90 -7.86
C LEU A 39 3.98 7.78 -7.96
N ASP A 40 4.05 8.57 -9.03
CA ASP A 40 5.11 9.51 -9.36
C ASP A 40 4.70 10.98 -9.18
N GLY A 41 3.61 11.20 -8.43
CA GLY A 41 3.00 12.49 -8.15
C GLY A 41 1.77 12.73 -9.02
N ASN A 42 1.61 13.97 -9.49
CA ASN A 42 0.40 14.42 -10.20
C ASN A 42 0.40 14.09 -11.70
N GLU A 43 1.45 13.44 -12.21
CA GLU A 43 1.63 13.13 -13.63
C GLU A 43 2.43 11.82 -13.78
N SER A 44 2.05 10.96 -14.74
CA SER A 44 2.81 9.74 -15.06
C SER A 44 4.05 10.08 -15.91
N ARG A 45 5.24 9.77 -15.39
CA ARG A 45 6.55 9.78 -16.08
C ARG A 45 6.68 8.58 -17.00
N GLN A 46 6.09 7.45 -16.63
CA GLN A 46 6.13 6.25 -17.45
C GLN A 46 4.97 6.22 -18.45
N ALA A 47 5.22 5.64 -19.62
CA ALA A 47 4.19 5.44 -20.63
C ALA A 47 3.23 4.28 -20.30
N CYS A 48 3.55 3.47 -19.29
CA CYS A 48 2.77 2.30 -18.92
C CYS A 48 1.35 2.69 -18.48
N TRP A 49 0.35 2.08 -19.10
CA TRP A 49 -1.01 2.12 -18.56
C TRP A 49 -1.18 0.97 -17.58
N ALA A 50 -1.39 1.29 -16.31
CA ALA A 50 -1.47 0.33 -15.22
C ALA A 50 -2.65 -0.65 -15.30
N LEU A 51 -3.75 -0.21 -15.93
CA LEU A 51 -5.05 -0.89 -15.86
C LEU A 51 -5.02 -2.34 -16.40
N PRO A 52 -4.44 -2.65 -17.58
CA PRO A 52 -4.38 -4.03 -18.07
C PRO A 52 -3.60 -4.97 -17.15
N THR A 53 -2.51 -4.49 -16.52
CA THR A 53 -1.73 -5.28 -15.56
C THR A 53 -2.53 -5.54 -14.29
N THR A 54 -3.26 -4.54 -13.79
CA THR A 54 -4.13 -4.71 -12.63
C THR A 54 -5.28 -5.70 -12.91
N TYR A 55 -5.91 -5.65 -14.08
CA TYR A 55 -6.90 -6.68 -14.49
C TYR A 55 -6.30 -8.08 -14.58
N GLN A 56 -5.07 -8.20 -15.09
CA GLN A 56 -4.36 -9.48 -15.14
C GLN A 56 -4.06 -10.01 -13.73
N ASN A 57 -3.67 -9.13 -12.82
CA ASN A 57 -3.38 -9.44 -11.42
C ASN A 57 -4.64 -9.91 -10.66
N ALA A 58 -5.80 -9.34 -10.98
CA ALA A 58 -7.08 -9.70 -10.42
C ALA A 58 -7.59 -11.11 -10.83
N GLN A 59 -6.98 -11.74 -11.85
CA GLN A 59 -7.40 -13.08 -12.29
C GLN A 59 -6.90 -14.18 -11.36
N GLN A 60 -7.51 -15.37 -11.49
CA GLN A 60 -7.01 -16.59 -10.86
C GLN A 60 -5.55 -16.85 -11.29
N PRO A 61 -4.65 -17.24 -10.35
CA PRO A 61 -3.25 -17.47 -10.68
C PRO A 61 -3.07 -18.61 -11.68
N VAL A 62 -2.04 -18.50 -12.52
CA VAL A 62 -1.78 -19.43 -13.64
C VAL A 62 -1.61 -20.86 -13.16
N ILE A 63 -1.10 -21.06 -11.93
CA ILE A 63 -0.97 -22.39 -11.32
C ILE A 63 -2.28 -23.18 -11.28
N ALA A 64 -3.42 -22.50 -11.17
CA ALA A 64 -4.74 -23.14 -11.16
C ALA A 64 -5.12 -23.76 -12.51
N MET A 65 -4.38 -23.44 -13.58
CA MET A 65 -4.62 -23.94 -14.94
C MET A 65 -3.66 -25.07 -15.33
N VAL A 66 -2.73 -25.45 -14.45
CA VAL A 66 -1.71 -26.49 -14.77
C VAL A 66 -2.34 -27.88 -14.88
N ASN A 67 -3.11 -28.30 -13.88
CA ASN A 67 -3.85 -29.57 -13.88
C ASN A 67 -4.98 -29.54 -12.82
N LYS A 68 -5.77 -30.62 -12.74
CA LYS A 68 -6.90 -30.71 -11.80
C LYS A 68 -6.50 -30.67 -10.32
N GLU A 69 -5.33 -31.20 -9.97
CA GLU A 69 -4.83 -31.21 -8.59
C GLU A 69 -4.41 -29.81 -8.16
N ALA A 70 -3.60 -29.13 -8.96
CA ALA A 70 -3.21 -27.74 -8.75
C ALA A 70 -4.42 -26.80 -8.71
N GLN A 71 -5.40 -27.00 -9.61
CA GLN A 71 -6.65 -26.24 -9.60
C GLN A 71 -7.42 -26.41 -8.29
N LYS A 72 -7.50 -27.63 -7.77
CA LYS A 72 -8.18 -27.92 -6.51
C LYS A 72 -7.50 -27.19 -5.36
N ILE A 73 -6.18 -27.31 -5.25
CA ILE A 73 -5.39 -26.64 -4.20
C ILE A 73 -5.53 -25.11 -4.29
N ALA A 74 -5.48 -24.54 -5.50
CA ALA A 74 -5.69 -23.11 -5.69
C ALA A 74 -7.08 -22.65 -5.21
N LYS A 75 -8.13 -23.41 -5.51
CA LYS A 75 -9.51 -23.11 -5.06
C LYS A 75 -9.76 -23.37 -3.57
N GLU A 76 -8.99 -24.26 -2.95
CA GLU A 76 -9.02 -24.47 -1.50
C GLU A 76 -8.41 -23.28 -0.75
N HIS A 77 -7.42 -22.61 -1.34
CA HIS A 77 -6.70 -21.49 -0.72
C HIS A 77 -7.11 -20.10 -1.22
N GLY A 78 -7.91 -20.01 -2.28
CA GLY A 78 -8.29 -18.74 -2.88
C GLY A 78 -9.68 -18.75 -3.50
N ARG A 79 -10.21 -17.55 -3.71
CA ARG A 79 -11.57 -17.34 -4.24
C ARG A 79 -11.67 -16.00 -4.95
N MET A 80 -12.64 -15.89 -5.85
CA MET A 80 -13.09 -14.60 -6.37
C MET A 80 -13.95 -13.91 -5.31
N ILE A 81 -13.71 -12.63 -5.08
CA ILE A 81 -14.55 -11.75 -4.26
C ILE A 81 -15.05 -10.60 -5.12
N GLN A 82 -16.30 -10.19 -4.90
CA GLN A 82 -16.87 -9.01 -5.54
C GLN A 82 -16.41 -7.77 -4.81
N MET A 83 -16.03 -6.74 -5.55
CA MET A 83 -15.64 -5.46 -4.96
C MET A 83 -16.86 -4.54 -4.78
N GLN A 84 -16.71 -3.57 -3.90
CA GLN A 84 -17.70 -2.51 -3.72
C GLN A 84 -17.67 -1.55 -4.93
N GLU A 85 -18.80 -0.90 -5.19
CA GLU A 85 -19.08 -0.10 -6.41
C GLU A 85 -18.10 1.06 -6.68
N SER A 86 -17.24 1.41 -5.72
CA SER A 86 -16.30 2.54 -5.81
C SER A 86 -14.96 2.22 -6.49
N THR A 87 -14.68 0.96 -6.82
CA THR A 87 -13.40 0.53 -7.43
C THR A 87 -13.54 0.27 -8.94
N ASN A 88 -12.41 0.28 -9.67
CA ASN A 88 -12.40 0.01 -11.12
C ASN A 88 -12.57 -1.48 -11.49
N LEU A 89 -12.67 -2.39 -10.50
CA LEU A 89 -12.66 -3.83 -10.71
C LEU A 89 -13.94 -4.43 -10.12
N ASP A 90 -14.72 -5.16 -10.91
CA ASP A 90 -15.94 -5.81 -10.40
C ASP A 90 -15.63 -6.96 -9.42
N SER A 91 -14.51 -7.64 -9.64
CA SER A 91 -14.08 -8.77 -8.82
C SER A 91 -12.59 -9.03 -8.92
N ILE A 92 -12.03 -9.56 -7.84
CA ILE A 92 -10.61 -9.92 -7.73
C ILE A 92 -10.47 -11.32 -7.14
N TRP A 93 -9.47 -12.07 -7.60
CA TRP A 93 -9.03 -13.31 -6.96
C TRP A 93 -8.15 -12.98 -5.76
N VAL A 94 -8.46 -13.53 -4.59
CA VAL A 94 -7.66 -13.40 -3.36
C VAL A 94 -7.28 -14.76 -2.81
N GLN A 95 -6.12 -14.84 -2.15
CA GLN A 95 -5.73 -15.94 -1.27
C GLN A 95 -5.70 -15.45 0.19
N PRO A 96 -6.80 -15.62 0.94
CA PRO A 96 -6.88 -15.18 2.35
C PRO A 96 -5.68 -15.65 3.17
N ARG A 97 -5.21 -14.82 4.10
CA ARG A 97 -4.04 -15.06 4.98
C ARG A 97 -2.67 -15.20 4.30
N LYS A 98 -2.61 -15.22 2.96
CA LYS A 98 -1.34 -15.35 2.20
C LYS A 98 -1.02 -14.09 1.40
N ASP A 99 -2.01 -13.58 0.67
CA ASP A 99 -1.84 -12.38 -0.15
C ASP A 99 -1.80 -11.10 0.70
N VAL A 100 -1.27 -10.03 0.12
CA VAL A 100 -1.36 -8.65 0.64
C VAL A 100 -2.49 -7.95 -0.11
N LEU A 101 -3.39 -7.27 0.60
CA LEU A 101 -4.45 -6.47 -0.02
C LEU A 101 -3.93 -5.04 -0.20
N HIS A 102 -4.05 -4.47 -1.39
CA HIS A 102 -3.50 -3.17 -1.71
C HIS A 102 -4.55 -2.21 -2.28
N LEU A 103 -4.55 -0.98 -1.77
CA LEU A 103 -5.37 0.13 -2.22
C LEU A 103 -4.50 1.20 -2.88
N ASN A 104 -4.71 1.42 -4.19
CA ASN A 104 -4.08 2.45 -5.00
C ASN A 104 -4.83 3.80 -4.97
N TRP A 105 -5.83 3.93 -4.09
CA TRP A 105 -6.66 5.12 -3.96
C TRP A 105 -5.82 6.35 -3.62
N THR A 106 -6.06 7.46 -4.31
CA THR A 106 -5.50 8.78 -3.97
C THR A 106 -6.59 9.83 -3.98
N ARG A 107 -6.48 10.82 -3.10
CA ARG A 107 -7.46 11.92 -3.01
C ARG A 107 -7.51 12.72 -4.31
N MET A 108 -6.35 12.93 -4.95
CA MET A 108 -6.26 13.61 -6.25
C MET A 108 -7.14 12.97 -7.34
N ARG A 109 -7.17 11.63 -7.42
CA ARG A 109 -8.01 10.92 -8.40
C ARG A 109 -9.47 11.29 -8.26
N TYR A 110 -9.97 11.40 -7.03
CA TYR A 110 -11.39 11.70 -6.78
C TYR A 110 -11.72 13.16 -7.05
N VAL A 111 -10.84 14.08 -6.65
CA VAL A 111 -11.00 15.50 -7.02
C VAL A 111 -11.04 15.66 -8.54
N ALA A 112 -10.15 14.98 -9.26
CA ALA A 112 -10.09 15.04 -10.72
C ALA A 112 -11.29 14.38 -11.41
N CYS A 113 -11.80 13.25 -10.90
CA CYS A 113 -12.89 12.51 -11.52
C CYS A 113 -14.29 13.02 -11.14
N TYR A 114 -14.48 13.58 -9.95
CA TYR A 114 -15.81 13.85 -9.39
C TYR A 114 -16.02 15.29 -8.87
N GLY A 115 -14.96 16.11 -8.81
CA GLY A 115 -15.07 17.56 -8.62
C GLY A 115 -15.40 18.05 -7.20
N ASP A 116 -15.68 17.16 -6.24
CA ASP A 116 -15.92 17.50 -4.84
C ASP A 116 -15.01 16.65 -3.90
N PRO A 117 -14.00 17.26 -3.24
CA PRO A 117 -13.12 16.58 -2.28
C PRO A 117 -13.80 16.14 -0.98
N ASP A 118 -14.98 16.69 -0.65
CA ASP A 118 -15.65 16.51 0.64
C ASP A 118 -16.92 15.62 0.55
N ALA A 119 -17.35 15.29 -0.67
CA ALA A 119 -18.55 14.48 -0.91
C ALA A 119 -18.40 12.98 -0.55
N PHE A 120 -17.17 12.49 -0.35
CA PHE A 120 -16.92 11.05 -0.22
C PHE A 120 -16.32 10.68 1.15
N ARG A 121 -16.88 9.64 1.75
CA ARG A 121 -16.28 8.96 2.90
C ARG A 121 -14.99 8.29 2.47
N SER A 122 -13.98 8.31 3.34
CA SER A 122 -12.75 7.56 3.13
C SER A 122 -13.06 6.09 2.83
N PRO A 123 -12.44 5.48 1.81
CA PRO A 123 -12.56 4.04 1.58
C PRO A 123 -11.73 3.23 2.60
N LEU A 124 -10.87 3.89 3.38
CA LEU A 124 -9.84 3.22 4.14
C LEU A 124 -10.41 2.36 5.27
N ALA A 125 -11.41 2.84 6.02
CA ALA A 125 -12.03 2.04 7.06
C ALA A 125 -12.61 0.71 6.52
N MET A 126 -13.33 0.79 5.40
CA MET A 126 -13.91 -0.40 4.76
C MET A 126 -12.82 -1.32 4.20
N PHE A 127 -11.79 -0.75 3.59
CA PHE A 127 -10.64 -1.50 3.09
C PHE A 127 -9.90 -2.25 4.20
N VAL A 128 -9.59 -1.59 5.32
CA VAL A 128 -8.87 -2.21 6.43
C VAL A 128 -9.72 -3.30 7.07
N TRP A 129 -11.03 -3.08 7.23
CA TRP A 129 -11.94 -4.14 7.69
C TRP A 129 -11.93 -5.34 6.72
N GLN A 130 -12.02 -5.11 5.41
CA GLN A 130 -11.95 -6.19 4.42
C GLN A 130 -10.62 -6.95 4.47
N ALA A 131 -9.49 -6.25 4.62
CA ALA A 131 -8.18 -6.88 4.82
C ALA A 131 -8.18 -7.76 6.08
N GLU A 132 -8.77 -7.28 7.18
CA GLU A 132 -8.90 -8.03 8.42
C GLU A 132 -9.78 -9.28 8.29
N GLU A 133 -10.94 -9.19 7.64
CA GLU A 133 -11.82 -10.34 7.40
C GLU A 133 -11.16 -11.43 6.55
N LEU A 134 -10.33 -11.01 5.59
CA LEU A 134 -9.53 -11.91 4.76
C LEU A 134 -8.25 -12.40 5.47
N GLY A 135 -7.93 -11.84 6.64
CA GLY A 135 -6.67 -12.06 7.35
C GLY A 135 -5.44 -11.66 6.53
N MET A 136 -5.60 -10.74 5.59
CA MET A 136 -4.57 -10.26 4.68
C MET A 136 -3.88 -9.04 5.27
N GLN A 137 -2.60 -8.86 4.93
CA GLN A 137 -1.85 -7.67 5.32
C GLN A 137 -2.35 -6.47 4.49
N PRO A 138 -2.84 -5.38 5.11
CA PRO A 138 -3.21 -4.18 4.37
C PRO A 138 -1.97 -3.45 3.84
N SER A 139 -2.14 -2.85 2.67
CA SER A 139 -1.16 -2.02 1.99
C SER A 139 -1.86 -0.82 1.33
N VAL A 140 -1.32 0.38 1.49
CA VAL A 140 -1.88 1.60 0.91
C VAL A 140 -0.79 2.44 0.25
N VAL A 141 -1.17 3.38 -0.61
CA VAL A 141 -0.21 4.35 -1.17
C VAL A 141 0.08 5.45 -0.15
N ALA A 142 1.31 5.97 -0.16
CA ALA A 142 1.77 7.00 0.78
C ALA A 142 0.83 8.22 0.82
N GLU A 143 0.33 8.65 -0.34
CA GLU A 143 -0.54 9.82 -0.50
C GLU A 143 -1.83 9.76 0.32
N ILE A 144 -2.31 8.57 0.72
CA ILE A 144 -3.49 8.43 1.60
C ILE A 144 -3.21 9.06 2.97
N LEU A 145 -2.00 8.84 3.52
CA LEU A 145 -1.63 9.30 4.85
C LEU A 145 -1.04 10.70 4.79
N HIS A 146 -0.08 10.92 3.90
CA HIS A 146 0.64 12.17 3.77
C HIS A 146 1.25 12.30 2.37
N PRO A 147 1.21 13.48 1.72
CA PRO A 147 1.78 13.65 0.39
C PRO A 147 3.26 13.23 0.30
N PHE A 148 3.60 12.55 -0.79
CA PHE A 148 4.98 12.21 -1.12
C PHE A 148 5.21 12.41 -2.62
N SER A 149 6.20 13.24 -2.97
CA SER A 149 6.46 13.62 -4.36
C SER A 149 7.88 13.28 -4.79
N ILE A 150 8.00 12.21 -5.57
CA ILE A 150 9.25 11.86 -6.28
C ILE A 150 9.63 12.96 -7.26
N LYS A 151 8.64 13.61 -7.90
CA LYS A 151 8.88 14.74 -8.80
C LYS A 151 9.55 15.91 -8.08
N ALA A 152 9.11 16.24 -6.87
CA ALA A 152 9.74 17.29 -6.07
C ALA A 152 11.18 16.90 -5.70
N LEU A 153 11.40 15.64 -5.29
CA LEU A 153 12.72 15.11 -4.96
C LEU A 153 13.70 15.22 -6.14
N LEU A 154 13.27 14.79 -7.33
CA LEU A 154 14.03 14.90 -8.58
C LEU A 154 14.30 16.35 -9.00
N GLY A 155 13.41 17.27 -8.64
CA GLY A 155 13.56 18.71 -8.84
C GLY A 155 14.47 19.40 -7.82
N GLY A 156 14.98 18.67 -6.82
CA GLY A 156 15.79 19.22 -5.72
C GLY A 156 14.98 19.90 -4.61
N SER A 157 13.65 19.75 -4.62
CA SER A 157 12.74 20.24 -3.56
C SER A 157 12.48 19.15 -2.51
N SER A 158 11.86 19.53 -1.40
CA SER A 158 11.38 18.56 -0.41
C SER A 158 10.32 17.63 -1.01
N ALA A 159 10.37 16.34 -0.67
CA ALA A 159 9.38 15.36 -1.13
C ALA A 159 8.03 15.50 -0.41
N SER A 160 8.04 16.13 0.77
CA SER A 160 6.88 16.34 1.63
C SER A 160 7.04 17.64 2.44
N GLU A 161 5.94 18.20 2.93
CA GLU A 161 5.91 19.40 3.78
C GLU A 161 5.71 18.98 5.25
N SER A 162 6.15 19.82 6.20
CA SER A 162 5.88 19.58 7.62
C SER A 162 4.36 19.55 7.86
N PRO A 163 3.82 18.49 8.48
CA PRO A 163 2.38 18.38 8.66
C PRO A 163 1.89 19.25 9.81
N SER A 164 0.70 19.83 9.61
CA SER A 164 -0.11 20.46 10.64
C SER A 164 -1.50 19.81 10.69
N VAL A 165 -2.07 19.69 11.89
CA VAL A 165 -3.40 19.11 12.10
C VAL A 165 -4.26 20.11 12.87
N ASP A 166 -5.38 20.52 12.27
CA ASP A 166 -6.31 21.47 12.86
C ASP A 166 -7.24 20.83 13.88
N TYR A 167 -7.37 21.44 15.07
CA TYR A 167 -8.19 20.92 16.16
C TYR A 167 -9.69 20.82 15.84
N VAL A 168 -10.22 21.69 14.97
CA VAL A 168 -11.67 21.88 14.76
C VAL A 168 -12.21 21.08 13.58
N SER A 169 -11.36 20.66 12.65
CA SER A 169 -11.71 19.91 11.44
C SER A 169 -10.82 18.68 11.32
N VAL A 170 -11.43 17.49 11.22
CA VAL A 170 -10.74 16.32 10.69
C VAL A 170 -10.69 16.50 9.17
N GLU A 171 -9.70 17.26 8.68
CA GLU A 171 -9.61 17.58 7.25
C GLU A 171 -9.28 16.33 6.39
N ASN A 172 -8.66 15.33 7.01
CA ASN A 172 -8.35 14.05 6.39
C ASN A 172 -9.09 12.89 7.07
N ASN A 173 -10.28 12.58 6.54
CA ASN A 173 -11.07 11.41 6.97
C ASN A 173 -10.31 10.09 6.81
N ASP A 174 -9.35 9.99 5.86
CA ASP A 174 -8.57 8.76 5.64
C ASP A 174 -7.56 8.51 6.75
N LEU A 175 -6.84 9.56 7.16
CA LEU A 175 -5.92 9.50 8.28
C LEU A 175 -6.65 9.20 9.59
N ALA A 176 -7.83 9.78 9.75
CA ALA A 176 -8.71 9.47 10.85
C ALA A 176 -9.09 7.98 10.78
N ASP A 177 -9.61 7.46 9.69
CA ASP A 177 -9.96 6.04 9.57
C ASP A 177 -8.79 5.09 9.90
N THR A 178 -7.56 5.45 9.53
CA THR A 178 -6.34 4.73 9.95
C THR A 178 -6.22 4.65 11.48
N ALA A 179 -6.41 5.78 12.15
CA ALA A 179 -6.37 5.89 13.61
C ALA A 179 -7.51 5.10 14.29
N ASP A 180 -8.69 4.99 13.65
CA ASP A 180 -9.80 4.19 14.18
C ASP A 180 -9.55 2.70 14.03
N CYS A 181 -9.02 2.26 12.89
CA CYS A 181 -8.67 0.85 12.72
C CYS A 181 -7.61 0.39 13.73
N ALA A 182 -6.66 1.27 14.06
CA ALA A 182 -5.63 1.02 15.07
C ALA A 182 -6.20 0.89 16.50
N SER A 183 -7.29 1.60 16.82
CA SER A 183 -7.87 1.62 18.17
C SER A 183 -8.77 0.43 18.47
N HIS A 184 -9.32 -0.22 17.43
CA HIS A 184 -10.23 -1.36 17.57
C HIS A 184 -9.53 -2.72 17.52
N ALA A 185 -8.30 -2.76 17.01
CA ALA A 185 -7.54 -3.98 16.94
C ALA A 185 -6.80 -4.24 18.26
N ASP A 186 -7.16 -5.34 18.94
CA ASP A 186 -6.45 -5.85 20.13
C ASP A 186 -5.05 -6.43 19.77
N ARG A 187 -4.44 -5.95 18.68
CA ARG A 187 -3.24 -6.49 18.03
C ARG A 187 -2.06 -5.54 18.21
N THR A 188 -1.14 -5.89 19.10
CA THR A 188 0.07 -5.11 19.40
C THR A 188 1.19 -5.18 18.34
N ASP A 189 0.88 -5.57 17.10
CA ASP A 189 1.87 -5.76 16.03
C ASP A 189 1.26 -5.58 14.63
N GLN A 190 0.36 -4.60 14.49
CA GLN A 190 -0.15 -4.23 13.17
C GLN A 190 0.94 -3.51 12.37
N HIS A 191 1.26 -4.08 11.22
CA HIS A 191 2.00 -3.38 10.19
C HIS A 191 1.02 -2.78 9.20
N LEU A 192 1.38 -1.66 8.59
CA LEU A 192 0.71 -1.13 7.40
C LEU A 192 1.77 -0.95 6.33
N ASN A 193 1.66 -1.70 5.24
CA ASN A 193 2.59 -1.55 4.13
C ASN A 193 2.25 -0.26 3.38
N ILE A 194 3.26 0.52 3.04
CA ILE A 194 3.10 1.81 2.37
C ILE A 194 3.83 1.78 1.03
N THR A 195 3.10 1.96 -0.06
CA THR A 195 3.71 2.16 -1.37
C THR A 195 4.15 3.60 -1.54
N MET A 196 5.46 3.83 -1.52
CA MET A 196 6.08 5.15 -1.70
C MET A 196 6.18 5.56 -3.17
N ALA A 197 6.38 4.57 -4.04
CA ALA A 197 6.64 4.74 -5.46
C ALA A 197 6.21 3.49 -6.21
N ALA A 198 5.87 3.62 -7.49
CA ALA A 198 5.71 2.47 -8.37
C ALA A 198 6.60 2.60 -9.61
N VAL A 199 7.09 1.46 -10.09
CA VAL A 199 7.79 1.35 -11.37
C VAL A 199 7.24 0.19 -12.18
N SER A 200 6.92 0.45 -13.44
CA SER A 200 6.46 -0.58 -14.40
C SER A 200 7.57 -0.95 -15.37
N LEU A 201 7.86 -2.23 -15.50
CA LEU A 201 8.90 -2.76 -16.37
C LEU A 201 8.26 -3.29 -17.66
N HIS A 202 8.53 -2.65 -18.79
CA HIS A 202 8.14 -3.18 -20.10
C HIS A 202 9.11 -4.26 -20.56
N ILE A 203 8.84 -5.50 -20.17
CA ILE A 203 9.68 -6.67 -20.45
C ILE A 203 8.85 -7.82 -21.04
N THR A 204 9.51 -8.73 -21.75
CA THR A 204 8.82 -9.89 -22.34
C THR A 204 8.39 -10.91 -21.28
N ARG A 205 7.31 -11.66 -21.54
CA ARG A 205 6.87 -12.76 -20.67
C ARG A 205 7.98 -13.78 -20.41
N ASN A 206 8.81 -14.08 -21.41
CA ASN A 206 9.93 -15.03 -21.26
C ASN A 206 11.02 -14.50 -20.31
N ALA A 207 11.25 -13.18 -20.25
CA ALA A 207 12.16 -12.59 -19.28
C ALA A 207 11.59 -12.69 -17.86
N VAL A 208 10.31 -12.39 -17.69
CA VAL A 208 9.56 -12.53 -16.42
C VAL A 208 9.65 -13.96 -15.87
N LEU A 209 9.39 -14.95 -16.72
CA LEU A 209 9.42 -16.37 -16.30
C LEU A 209 10.82 -16.82 -15.90
N ARG A 210 11.85 -16.40 -16.66
CA ARG A 210 13.25 -16.79 -16.37
C ARG A 210 13.81 -16.10 -15.12
N SER A 211 13.28 -14.94 -14.75
CA SER A 211 13.76 -14.22 -13.57
C SER A 211 13.26 -14.81 -12.25
N GLY A 212 12.06 -15.40 -12.25
CA GLY A 212 11.39 -15.86 -11.03
C GLY A 212 11.00 -14.73 -10.06
N LEU A 213 11.15 -13.46 -10.47
CA LEU A 213 10.88 -12.30 -9.61
C LEU A 213 9.39 -11.99 -9.46
N PHE A 214 8.55 -12.46 -10.39
CA PHE A 214 7.11 -12.17 -10.45
C PHE A 214 6.26 -13.44 -10.31
N GLY A 215 6.67 -14.32 -9.39
CA GLY A 215 6.10 -15.64 -9.19
C GLY A 215 6.67 -16.69 -10.16
N LEU A 216 6.50 -17.96 -9.79
CA LEU A 216 7.08 -19.09 -10.54
C LEU A 216 6.57 -19.18 -11.99
N LEU A 217 5.33 -18.74 -12.22
CA LEU A 217 4.68 -18.79 -13.54
C LEU A 217 4.38 -17.39 -14.11
N GLY A 218 5.03 -16.35 -13.55
CA GLY A 218 4.72 -14.96 -13.88
C GLY A 218 3.32 -14.53 -13.44
N ASP A 219 2.76 -15.21 -12.44
CA ASP A 219 1.40 -15.04 -11.93
C ASP A 219 1.30 -14.09 -10.72
N ALA A 220 2.41 -13.42 -10.38
CA ALA A 220 2.45 -12.30 -9.45
C ALA A 220 3.00 -11.04 -10.15
N PRO A 221 2.22 -10.40 -11.03
CA PRO A 221 2.68 -9.30 -11.87
C PRO A 221 3.04 -8.01 -11.13
N VAL A 222 2.66 -7.92 -9.86
CA VAL A 222 2.98 -6.84 -8.95
C VAL A 222 3.76 -7.42 -7.77
N GLN A 223 4.83 -6.73 -7.38
CA GLN A 223 5.69 -7.07 -6.25
C GLN A 223 5.89 -5.81 -5.40
N MET A 224 6.03 -6.01 -4.09
CA MET A 224 6.41 -4.96 -3.16
C MET A 224 7.81 -5.28 -2.62
N VAL A 225 8.69 -4.28 -2.64
CA VAL A 225 10.08 -4.40 -2.18
C VAL A 225 10.30 -3.34 -1.12
N ASP A 226 10.95 -3.70 0.00
CA ASP A 226 11.29 -2.70 1.02
C ASP A 226 12.19 -1.63 0.41
N PHE A 227 11.95 -0.37 0.78
CA PHE A 227 12.62 0.78 0.15
C PHE A 227 14.15 0.77 0.34
N ASP A 228 14.64 0.04 1.33
CA ASP A 228 16.05 -0.10 1.70
C ASP A 228 16.69 -1.41 1.21
N ASP A 229 15.94 -2.32 0.58
CA ASP A 229 16.45 -3.57 0.00
C ASP A 229 17.09 -3.32 -1.38
N ASP A 230 18.31 -2.78 -1.34
CA ASP A 230 19.12 -2.50 -2.54
C ASP A 230 19.35 -3.73 -3.40
N ASN A 231 19.46 -4.92 -2.80
CA ASN A 231 19.71 -6.15 -3.53
C ASN A 231 18.51 -6.51 -4.39
N ARG A 232 17.31 -6.52 -3.78
CA ARG A 232 16.09 -6.87 -4.50
C ARG A 232 15.74 -5.82 -5.55
N LEU A 233 15.88 -4.52 -5.24
CA LEU A 233 15.71 -3.45 -6.24
C LEU A 233 16.72 -3.59 -7.38
N GLY A 234 17.97 -3.93 -7.06
CA GLY A 234 19.02 -4.22 -8.05
C GLY A 234 18.67 -5.37 -8.99
N GLN A 235 18.04 -6.45 -8.48
CA GLN A 235 17.59 -7.57 -9.31
C GLN A 235 16.53 -7.14 -10.35
N PHE A 236 15.58 -6.28 -9.95
CA PHE A 236 14.58 -5.75 -10.88
C PHE A 236 15.19 -4.78 -11.90
N HIS A 237 16.12 -3.93 -11.47
CA HIS A 237 16.83 -3.01 -12.36
C HIS A 237 17.64 -3.79 -13.42
N GLU A 238 18.34 -4.85 -13.02
CA GLU A 238 19.12 -5.68 -13.94
C GLU A 238 18.21 -6.47 -14.91
N LEU A 239 17.09 -7.01 -14.41
CA LEU A 239 16.10 -7.67 -15.26
C LEU A 239 15.61 -6.73 -16.37
N PHE A 240 15.33 -5.48 -16.02
CA PHE A 240 14.93 -4.45 -16.99
C PHE A 240 16.05 -4.16 -17.99
N LYS A 241 17.27 -3.86 -17.53
CA LYS A 241 18.43 -3.54 -18.40
C LYS A 241 18.69 -4.61 -19.45
N GLN A 242 18.55 -5.89 -19.09
CA GLN A 242 18.82 -7.02 -19.98
C GLN A 242 17.68 -7.34 -20.95
N ASN A 243 16.44 -6.93 -20.65
CA ASN A 243 15.24 -7.45 -21.34
C ASN A 243 14.21 -6.38 -21.72
N ALA A 244 14.55 -5.09 -21.60
CA ALA A 244 13.68 -3.98 -21.96
C ALA A 244 13.20 -4.16 -23.41
N MET A 245 11.88 -4.09 -23.62
CA MET A 245 11.30 -4.21 -24.95
C MET A 245 11.58 -2.97 -25.80
N ASP A 246 11.60 -1.78 -25.17
CA ASP A 246 11.88 -0.47 -25.74
C ASP A 246 12.60 0.43 -24.70
N GLU A 247 13.32 1.47 -25.12
CA GLU A 247 14.07 2.39 -24.23
C GLU A 247 13.10 3.33 -23.48
N GLU A 248 12.66 2.95 -22.28
CA GLU A 248 12.00 3.86 -21.33
C GLU A 248 13.05 4.57 -20.46
N PRO A 249 13.43 5.82 -20.76
CA PRO A 249 14.53 6.50 -20.05
C PRO A 249 14.21 6.77 -18.58
N GLU A 250 12.93 6.84 -18.20
CA GLU A 250 12.52 7.11 -16.83
C GLU A 250 12.74 5.93 -15.88
N VAL A 251 12.74 4.68 -16.36
CA VAL A 251 12.90 3.50 -15.49
C VAL A 251 14.29 3.45 -14.84
N PRO A 252 15.41 3.59 -15.57
CA PRO A 252 16.72 3.70 -14.95
C PRO A 252 16.83 4.88 -13.99
N ILE A 253 16.28 6.05 -14.33
CA ILE A 253 16.29 7.24 -13.48
C ILE A 253 15.59 6.96 -12.14
N LEU A 254 14.44 6.28 -12.15
CA LEU A 254 13.72 5.90 -10.94
C LEU A 254 14.55 4.94 -10.08
N PHE A 255 15.12 3.87 -10.66
CA PHE A 255 15.95 2.94 -9.90
C PHE A 255 17.20 3.60 -9.33
N ASP A 256 17.87 4.46 -10.09
CA ASP A 256 19.02 5.23 -9.61
C ASP A 256 18.59 6.16 -8.46
N THR A 257 17.42 6.78 -8.55
CA THR A 257 16.84 7.64 -7.51
C THR A 257 16.58 6.85 -6.22
N PHE A 258 15.98 5.66 -6.31
CA PHE A 258 15.68 4.82 -5.15
C PHE A 258 16.93 4.45 -4.35
N GLN A 259 18.09 4.36 -5.01
CA GLN A 259 19.37 4.05 -4.39
C GLN A 259 20.06 5.27 -3.75
N THR A 260 19.53 6.48 -3.94
CA THR A 260 20.16 7.69 -3.40
C THR A 260 19.94 7.83 -1.89
N PHE A 261 20.92 8.42 -1.21
CA PHE A 261 20.78 8.85 0.18
C PHE A 261 19.64 9.86 0.37
N GLN A 262 19.40 10.71 -0.63
CA GLN A 262 18.35 11.72 -0.60
C GLN A 262 16.95 11.07 -0.58
N PHE A 263 16.72 10.04 -1.39
CA PHE A 263 15.47 9.27 -1.38
C PHE A 263 15.25 8.58 -0.04
N ARG A 264 16.26 7.88 0.49
CA ARG A 264 16.19 7.23 1.81
C ARG A 264 15.83 8.22 2.92
N THR A 265 16.52 9.36 2.95
CA THR A 265 16.25 10.43 3.92
C THR A 265 14.82 10.98 3.77
N ALA A 266 14.33 11.14 2.54
CA ALA A 266 12.98 11.60 2.29
C ALA A 266 11.91 10.60 2.75
N VAL A 267 12.12 9.30 2.51
CA VAL A 267 11.21 8.23 2.98
C VAL A 267 11.21 8.13 4.50
N GLU A 268 12.37 8.24 5.15
CA GLU A 268 12.47 8.25 6.61
C GLU A 268 11.79 9.47 7.23
N MET A 269 11.97 10.66 6.63
CA MET A 269 11.30 11.88 7.06
C MET A 269 9.78 11.76 6.89
N TRP A 270 9.33 11.31 5.72
CA TRP A 270 7.92 11.06 5.43
C TRP A 270 7.30 10.07 6.43
N THR A 271 8.03 9.00 6.77
CA THR A 271 7.56 7.99 7.73
C THR A 271 7.32 8.62 9.11
N ARG A 272 8.25 9.46 9.59
CA ARG A 272 8.09 10.19 10.86
C ARG A 272 6.91 11.16 10.82
N GLN A 273 6.72 11.86 9.70
CA GLN A 273 5.60 12.78 9.49
C GLN A 273 4.26 12.03 9.51
N ALA A 274 4.16 10.91 8.80
CA ALA A 274 2.96 10.08 8.76
C ALA A 274 2.64 9.45 10.13
N GLU A 275 3.64 8.95 10.86
CA GLU A 275 3.46 8.43 12.23
C GLU A 275 2.98 9.53 13.18
N TRP A 276 3.56 10.73 13.10
CA TRP A 276 3.14 11.90 13.87
C TRP A 276 1.69 12.29 13.56
N MET A 277 1.31 12.27 12.28
CA MET A 277 -0.04 12.55 11.82
C MET A 277 -1.07 11.53 12.33
N ILE A 278 -0.76 10.23 12.26
CA ILE A 278 -1.60 9.16 12.82
C ILE A 278 -1.79 9.39 14.31
N PHE A 279 -0.70 9.67 15.04
CA PHE A 279 -0.75 9.96 16.47
C PHE A 279 -1.62 11.19 16.77
N ALA A 280 -1.49 12.26 15.99
CA ALA A 280 -2.32 13.47 16.14
C ALA A 280 -3.81 13.17 15.96
N CYS A 281 -4.17 12.38 14.94
CA CYS A 281 -5.56 11.97 14.74
C CYS A 281 -6.09 11.06 15.85
N MET A 282 -5.29 10.12 16.34
CA MET A 282 -5.64 9.30 17.50
C MET A 282 -5.92 10.19 18.73
N TRP A 283 -5.11 11.23 18.94
CA TRP A 283 -5.27 12.18 20.03
C TRP A 283 -6.56 13.01 19.90
N GLN A 284 -6.86 13.50 18.69
CA GLN A 284 -8.11 14.23 18.42
C GLN A 284 -9.33 13.36 18.67
N ARG A 285 -9.31 12.10 18.24
CA ARG A 285 -10.39 11.13 18.45
C ARG A 285 -10.61 10.82 19.92
N ALA A 286 -9.54 10.58 20.68
CA ALA A 286 -9.60 10.31 22.12
C ALA A 286 -10.18 11.49 22.94
N GLN A 287 -10.23 12.68 22.36
CA GLN A 287 -10.81 13.88 22.97
C GLN A 287 -12.27 14.14 22.62
N GLN A 288 -12.82 13.47 21.60
CA GLN A 288 -14.19 13.77 21.22
C GLN A 288 -15.14 13.39 22.37
N PRO A 289 -16.01 14.32 22.80
CA PRO A 289 -16.87 14.07 23.94
C PRO A 289 -17.84 12.94 23.58
N ILE A 290 -17.86 11.89 24.39
CA ILE A 290 -18.95 10.92 24.34
C ILE A 290 -20.21 11.71 24.68
N TYR A 291 -21.06 11.99 23.69
CA TYR A 291 -22.31 12.73 23.88
C TYR A 291 -23.15 12.10 24.99
N THR A 292 -23.03 12.64 26.19
CA THR A 292 -23.92 12.35 27.32
C THR A 292 -24.96 13.46 27.32
N LYS A 293 -26.18 13.12 26.90
CA LYS A 293 -27.33 14.02 26.94
C LYS A 293 -27.45 14.67 28.33
N GLY A 294 -27.24 15.99 28.43
CA GLY A 294 -27.64 16.80 29.59
C GLY A 294 -26.56 17.41 30.49
N SER A 295 -25.30 17.52 30.07
CA SER A 295 -24.25 18.19 30.86
C SER A 295 -23.77 19.48 30.17
N GLU A 296 -23.98 20.64 30.82
CA GLU A 296 -23.56 21.98 30.36
C GLU A 296 -22.08 22.30 30.68
N THR A 297 -21.28 21.32 31.13
CA THR A 297 -19.85 21.52 31.40
C THR A 297 -19.06 20.34 30.86
N SER A 298 -18.60 20.45 29.62
CA SER A 298 -17.75 19.43 28.98
C SER A 298 -16.33 19.52 29.54
N ILE A 299 -16.00 18.74 30.57
CA ILE A 299 -14.61 18.48 30.92
C ILE A 299 -14.12 17.41 29.94
N TYR A 300 -13.21 17.77 29.03
CA TYR A 300 -12.58 16.84 28.11
C TYR A 300 -11.54 16.03 28.89
N ILE A 301 -11.98 14.90 29.42
CA ILE A 301 -11.13 13.91 30.04
C ILE A 301 -10.87 12.84 28.98
N ASP A 302 -9.61 12.52 28.70
CA ASP A 302 -9.30 11.39 27.82
C ASP A 302 -9.78 10.06 28.43
N GLU A 303 -9.70 8.95 27.67
CA GLU A 303 -10.10 7.61 28.15
C GLU A 303 -9.45 7.17 29.49
N ILE A 304 -8.39 7.84 29.93
CA ILE A 304 -7.54 7.45 31.06
C ILE A 304 -7.70 8.42 32.26
N GLY A 305 -8.53 9.46 32.16
CA GLY A 305 -8.72 10.39 33.28
C GLY A 305 -7.81 11.61 33.24
N THR A 306 -7.00 11.79 32.18
CA THR A 306 -5.95 12.82 32.09
C THR A 306 -6.32 13.98 31.17
N LYS A 307 -5.67 15.13 31.36
CA LYS A 307 -5.86 16.32 30.53
C LYS A 307 -5.23 16.07 29.15
N PRO A 308 -6.01 16.10 28.06
CA PRO A 308 -5.49 15.84 26.72
C PRO A 308 -4.40 16.80 26.27
N SER A 309 -4.41 18.06 26.73
CA SER A 309 -3.38 19.07 26.44
C SER A 309 -1.97 18.63 26.84
N LEU A 310 -1.85 17.80 27.87
CA LEU A 310 -0.57 17.30 28.40
C LEU A 310 0.06 16.19 27.57
N ALA A 311 -0.64 15.68 26.54
CA ALA A 311 -0.10 14.70 25.61
C ALA A 311 0.94 15.29 24.64
N TRP A 312 1.12 16.62 24.64
CA TRP A 312 2.00 17.35 23.74
C TRP A 312 2.98 18.25 24.50
N LEU A 313 4.12 18.52 23.87
CA LEU A 313 5.17 19.43 24.32
C LEU A 313 5.46 20.44 23.20
N PRO A 314 5.28 21.76 23.43
CA PRO A 314 4.71 22.37 24.64
C PRO A 314 3.24 22.00 24.88
N GLU A 315 2.75 22.21 26.11
CA GLU A 315 1.33 21.97 26.42
C GLU A 315 0.44 22.82 25.51
N LEU A 316 -0.53 22.18 24.86
CA LEU A 316 -1.41 22.84 23.92
C LEU A 316 -2.49 23.66 24.65
N PRO A 317 -2.76 24.91 24.24
CA PRO A 317 -3.97 25.62 24.64
C PRO A 317 -5.21 24.91 24.12
N GLU A 318 -6.37 25.14 24.75
CA GLU A 318 -7.64 24.63 24.23
C GLU A 318 -7.91 25.21 22.81
N LYS A 319 -8.01 24.33 21.80
CA LYS A 319 -8.39 24.64 20.40
C LYS A 319 -7.34 25.37 19.56
N VAL A 320 -6.17 24.78 19.36
CA VAL A 320 -5.13 25.28 18.43
C VAL A 320 -4.74 24.18 17.44
N SER A 321 -4.34 24.58 16.23
CA SER A 321 -3.67 23.68 15.29
C SER A 321 -2.37 23.15 15.90
N ILE A 322 -2.06 21.89 15.61
CA ILE A 322 -0.81 21.26 16.06
C ILE A 322 0.10 21.20 14.86
N ASP A 323 1.31 21.69 15.00
CA ASP A 323 2.36 21.62 13.98
C ASP A 323 3.50 20.72 14.45
N MET A 324 3.99 19.82 13.60
CA MET A 324 5.07 18.89 13.92
C MET A 324 6.39 19.59 14.27
N ASP A 325 6.68 20.73 13.65
CA ASP A 325 7.93 21.49 13.90
C ASP A 325 7.89 22.20 15.25
N GLU A 326 6.69 22.50 15.76
CA GLU A 326 6.50 23.20 17.03
C GLU A 326 6.08 22.28 18.19
N HIS A 327 5.50 21.11 17.89
CA HIS A 327 4.88 20.24 18.88
C HIS A 327 5.33 18.79 18.75
N SER A 328 5.76 18.22 19.88
CA SER A 328 6.20 16.84 20.00
C SER A 328 5.32 16.06 20.99
N PRO A 329 5.08 14.76 20.76
CA PRO A 329 4.37 13.92 21.72
C PRO A 329 5.09 13.86 23.07
N ASN A 330 4.35 14.05 24.18
CA ASN A 330 4.85 13.85 25.52
C ASN A 330 4.97 12.35 25.84
N MET A 331 6.15 11.78 25.58
CA MET A 331 6.39 10.34 25.74
C MET A 331 6.21 9.82 27.17
N ASP A 332 6.15 10.70 28.19
CA ASP A 332 5.88 10.29 29.57
C ASP A 332 4.39 10.14 29.88
N HIS A 333 3.52 10.73 29.07
CA HIS A 333 2.08 10.72 29.28
C HIS A 333 1.50 9.29 29.09
N PRO A 334 0.68 8.77 30.02
CA PRO A 334 0.16 7.39 29.94
C PRO A 334 -0.62 7.09 28.66
N TRP A 335 -1.45 8.03 28.20
CA TRP A 335 -2.18 7.89 26.95
C TRP A 335 -1.24 7.81 25.74
N VAL A 336 -0.15 8.59 25.72
CA VAL A 336 0.83 8.58 24.63
C VAL A 336 1.53 7.23 24.55
N LYS A 337 1.96 6.68 25.69
CA LYS A 337 2.54 5.33 25.76
C LYS A 337 1.59 4.25 25.24
N LYS A 338 0.28 4.36 25.55
CA LYS A 338 -0.75 3.45 25.03
C LYS A 338 -0.92 3.62 23.52
N ALA A 339 -1.04 4.84 23.03
CA ALA A 339 -1.24 5.17 21.62
C ALA A 339 -0.09 4.63 20.75
N PHE A 340 1.16 4.91 21.11
CA PHE A 340 2.33 4.40 20.38
C PHE A 340 2.45 2.87 20.35
N ARG A 341 1.85 2.17 21.32
CA ARG A 341 1.85 0.70 21.37
C ARG A 341 0.82 0.07 20.42
N ILE A 342 -0.28 0.77 20.16
CA ILE A 342 -1.39 0.27 19.33
C ILE A 342 -1.37 0.86 17.92
N ALA A 343 -0.66 1.99 17.72
CA ALA A 343 -0.49 2.59 16.41
C ALA A 343 0.17 1.61 15.42
N PRO A 344 -0.26 1.59 14.15
CA PRO A 344 0.30 0.71 13.15
C PRO A 344 1.74 1.11 12.85
N ARG A 345 2.62 0.13 12.69
CA ARG A 345 3.98 0.34 12.20
C ARG A 345 3.97 0.45 10.69
N LEU A 346 4.44 1.58 10.18
CA LEU A 346 4.52 1.81 8.75
C LEU A 346 5.71 1.04 8.17
N ARG A 347 5.49 0.35 7.05
CA ARG A 347 6.55 -0.34 6.29
C ARG A 347 6.62 0.25 4.89
N PRO A 348 7.50 1.23 4.63
CA PRO A 348 7.64 1.84 3.32
C PRO A 348 8.24 0.87 2.30
N GLN A 349 7.65 0.84 1.11
CA GLN A 349 7.97 -0.10 0.04
C GLN A 349 7.86 0.56 -1.34
N ILE A 350 8.56 0.00 -2.31
CA ILE A 350 8.49 0.34 -3.72
C ILE A 350 7.73 -0.77 -4.43
N MET A 351 6.70 -0.38 -5.18
CA MET A 351 5.95 -1.30 -6.02
C MET A 351 6.68 -1.49 -7.35
N VAL A 352 6.91 -2.74 -7.72
CA VAL A 352 7.46 -3.11 -9.03
C VAL A 352 6.44 -3.93 -9.79
N ARG A 353 6.17 -3.53 -11.03
CA ARG A 353 5.18 -4.17 -11.91
C ARG A 353 5.88 -4.64 -13.17
N TYR A 354 5.41 -5.73 -13.78
CA TYR A 354 5.76 -6.01 -15.17
C TYR A 354 4.60 -5.73 -16.12
N CYS A 355 4.92 -5.28 -17.32
CA CYS A 355 3.99 -5.05 -18.40
C CYS A 355 4.53 -5.70 -19.68
N THR A 356 3.75 -6.58 -20.29
CA THR A 356 4.12 -7.20 -21.59
C THR A 356 3.46 -6.49 -22.77
N LYS A 357 2.74 -5.38 -22.54
CA LYS A 357 2.13 -4.56 -23.58
C LYS A 357 3.14 -3.54 -24.11
N LYS A 358 2.80 -2.90 -25.21
CA LYS A 358 3.61 -1.84 -25.83
C LYS A 358 3.00 -0.46 -25.55
N CYS A 359 2.88 -0.10 -24.27
CA CYS A 359 2.13 1.09 -23.85
C CYS A 359 2.72 2.42 -24.35
N TYR A 360 4.01 2.42 -24.71
CA TYR A 360 4.70 3.55 -25.33
C TYR A 360 4.25 3.86 -26.77
N ILE A 361 3.47 2.99 -27.42
CA ILE A 361 2.90 3.24 -28.75
C ILE A 361 1.59 4.04 -28.59
N LYS A 362 1.67 5.33 -28.91
CA LYS A 362 0.61 6.35 -28.72
C LYS A 362 -0.74 6.07 -29.43
N ASP A 363 -0.85 5.02 -30.25
CA ASP A 363 -2.06 4.75 -31.04
C ASP A 363 -3.04 3.73 -30.43
N ARG A 364 -2.84 3.28 -29.18
CA ARG A 364 -3.75 2.31 -28.52
C ARG A 364 -4.62 2.89 -27.40
N HIS A 365 -4.80 4.20 -27.34
CA HIS A 365 -5.58 4.85 -26.27
C HIS A 365 -7.11 4.72 -26.43
N LEU A 366 -7.61 3.91 -27.38
CA LEU A 366 -9.05 3.84 -27.74
C LEU A 366 -9.61 2.43 -27.98
N GLU A 367 -8.93 1.35 -27.59
CA GLU A 367 -9.50 -0.01 -27.66
C GLU A 367 -9.76 -0.62 -26.29
#